data_AF-A0A1S2DC37-F1
#
_entry.id   AF-A0A1S2DC37-F1
#
_cell.length_a   1.000
_cell.length_b   1.000
_cell.length_c   1.000
_cell.angle_alpha   90.00
_cell.angle_beta   90.00
_cell.angle_gamma   90.00
#
_symmetry.space_group_name_H-M   'P 1'
#
loop_
_entity.id
_entity.type
_entity.pdbx_description
1 polymer ?
#
loop_
_entity_poly.entity_id
_entity_poly.type
_entity_poly.pdbx_seq_one_letter_code
_entity_poly.pdbx_strand_id
1 'polypeptide(L)'
;MLRFFEGLGANLEKNADHMLQLLERVAVTGPPRNTDVSHLIQDDIWEFIKGRLRVFWFYDEGRVVVCTHGIVKKSQKTPKQAIEHAKQAREVYFAAKRCGALRIEEEDDDER
;
A
#
# COMPACT_ATOMS: atom_id res chain seq x y z
N MET A 1 4.60 5.35 5.25
CA MET A 1 3.26 4.72 5.29
C MET A 1 2.69 4.71 6.71
N LEU A 2 3.52 4.46 7.73
CA LEU A 2 3.11 4.44 9.14
C LEU A 2 2.40 5.72 9.59
N ARG A 3 2.97 6.89 9.26
CA ARG A 3 2.33 8.21 9.49
C ARG A 3 0.90 8.34 8.97
N PHE A 4 0.55 7.65 7.88
CA PHE A 4 -0.83 7.64 7.38
C PHE A 4 -1.75 6.89 8.35
N PHE A 5 -1.33 5.73 8.84
CA PHE A 5 -2.11 4.92 9.79
C PHE A 5 -2.21 5.60 11.16
N GLU A 6 -1.12 6.20 11.65
CA GLU A 6 -1.09 6.99 12.88
C GLU A 6 -2.03 8.21 12.82
N GLY A 7 -2.16 8.82 11.64
CA GLY A 7 -3.06 9.95 11.41
C GLY A 7 -4.54 9.58 11.27
N LEU A 8 -4.91 8.30 11.36
CA LEU A 8 -6.30 7.87 11.28
C LEU A 8 -7.04 8.13 12.61
N GLY A 9 -8.30 8.56 12.51
CA GLY A 9 -9.15 8.68 13.69
C GLY A 9 -9.45 7.33 14.34
N ALA A 10 -9.74 7.33 15.64
CA ALA A 10 -10.00 6.12 16.45
C ALA A 10 -11.07 5.17 15.86
N ASN A 11 -12.03 5.69 15.08
CA ASN A 11 -13.03 4.88 14.39
C ASN A 11 -12.48 4.00 13.24
N LEU A 12 -11.22 4.18 12.85
CA LEU A 12 -10.54 3.45 11.79
C LEU A 12 -9.36 2.60 12.29
N GLU A 13 -9.02 2.67 13.58
CA GLU A 13 -7.89 1.95 14.19
C GLU A 13 -7.93 0.44 13.90
N LYS A 14 -9.06 -0.22 14.19
CA LYS A 14 -9.22 -1.66 13.87
C LYS A 14 -9.10 -1.97 12.37
N ASN A 15 -9.43 -1.02 11.49
CA ASN A 15 -9.24 -1.20 10.06
C ASN A 15 -7.77 -1.04 9.67
N ALA A 16 -7.03 -0.15 10.35
CA ALA A 16 -5.60 0.04 10.18
C ALA A 16 -4.84 -1.21 10.62
N ASP A 17 -5.13 -1.76 11.81
CA ASP A 17 -4.52 -2.99 12.32
C ASP A 17 -4.69 -4.16 11.34
N HIS A 18 -5.92 -4.32 10.84
CA HIS A 18 -6.23 -5.36 9.87
C HIS A 18 -5.48 -5.15 8.54
N MET A 19 -5.25 -3.90 8.15
CA MET A 19 -4.51 -3.55 6.94
C MET A 19 -3.03 -3.90 7.11
N LEU A 20 -2.43 -3.59 8.26
CA LEU A 20 -1.04 -3.93 8.56
C LEU A 20 -0.82 -5.46 8.54
N GLN A 21 -1.71 -6.22 9.19
CA GLN A 21 -1.68 -7.69 9.14
C GLN A 21 -1.82 -8.25 7.72
N LEU A 22 -2.60 -7.59 6.86
CA LEU A 22 -2.76 -7.98 5.47
C LEU A 22 -1.48 -7.72 4.66
N LEU A 23 -0.83 -6.58 4.88
CA LEU A 23 0.44 -6.23 4.23
C LEU A 23 1.52 -7.26 4.56
N GLU A 24 1.68 -7.59 5.85
CA GLU A 24 2.65 -8.58 6.32
C GLU A 24 2.39 -9.95 5.68
N ARG A 25 1.13 -10.39 5.65
CA ARG A 25 0.76 -11.65 5.00
C ARG A 25 1.12 -11.65 3.51
N VAL A 26 0.81 -10.56 2.81
CA VAL A 26 1.05 -10.47 1.36
C VAL A 26 2.53 -10.39 1.02
N ALA A 27 3.35 -9.82 1.90
CA ALA A 27 4.81 -9.92 1.75
C ALA A 27 5.24 -11.39 1.70
N VAL A 28 4.69 -12.27 2.54
CA VAL A 28 5.04 -13.70 2.54
C VAL A 28 4.39 -14.47 1.38
N THR A 29 3.10 -14.25 1.13
CA THR A 29 2.29 -15.11 0.25
C THR A 29 2.12 -14.59 -1.18
N GLY A 30 2.52 -13.35 -1.45
CA GLY A 30 2.22 -12.64 -2.69
C GLY A 30 0.78 -12.13 -2.75
N PRO A 31 0.39 -11.48 -3.87
CA PRO A 31 -0.92 -10.85 -4.03
C PRO A 31 -2.08 -11.81 -3.74
N PRO A 32 -3.08 -11.40 -2.95
CA PRO A 32 -4.18 -12.27 -2.59
C PRO A 32 -5.09 -12.49 -3.80
N ARG A 33 -5.63 -13.71 -3.93
CA ARG A 33 -6.60 -14.03 -5.00
C ARG A 33 -7.99 -13.42 -4.76
N ASN A 34 -8.29 -13.03 -3.52
CA ASN A 34 -9.59 -12.48 -3.15
C ASN A 34 -9.68 -10.99 -3.49
N THR A 35 -10.51 -10.67 -4.48
CA THR A 35 -10.74 -9.29 -4.96
C THR A 35 -11.44 -8.38 -3.96
N ASP A 36 -12.11 -8.93 -2.94
CA ASP A 36 -12.70 -8.15 -1.85
C ASP A 36 -11.64 -7.60 -0.88
N VAL A 37 -10.45 -8.19 -0.90
CA VAL A 37 -9.33 -7.87 -0.01
C VAL A 37 -8.27 -7.07 -0.75
N SER A 38 -7.93 -7.47 -1.97
CA SER A 38 -7.10 -6.67 -2.88
C SER A 38 -7.50 -6.90 -4.32
N HIS A 39 -7.61 -5.82 -5.10
CA HIS A 39 -7.86 -5.92 -6.54
C HIS A 39 -6.78 -5.24 -7.36
N LEU A 40 -6.47 -5.79 -8.53
CA LEU A 40 -5.65 -5.12 -9.54
C LEU A 40 -6.46 -3.99 -10.17
N ILE A 41 -5.90 -2.79 -10.20
CA ILE A 41 -6.54 -1.62 -10.83
C ILE A 41 -6.10 -1.52 -12.30
N GLN A 42 -4.80 -1.31 -12.52
CA GLN A 42 -4.13 -1.17 -13.82
C GLN A 42 -2.62 -1.07 -13.60
N ASP A 43 -1.81 -1.42 -14.60
CA ASP A 43 -0.34 -1.23 -14.62
C ASP A 43 0.39 -1.79 -13.38
N ASP A 44 -0.01 -2.99 -12.93
CA ASP A 44 0.46 -3.64 -11.70
C ASP A 44 0.26 -2.82 -10.42
N ILE A 45 -0.63 -1.83 -10.45
CA ILE A 45 -1.11 -1.13 -9.26
C ILE A 45 -2.30 -1.88 -8.70
N TRP A 46 -2.16 -2.31 -7.45
CA TRP A 46 -3.16 -3.00 -6.67
C TRP A 46 -3.73 -2.07 -5.59
N GLU A 47 -4.98 -2.32 -5.19
CA GLU A 47 -5.64 -1.64 -4.10
C GLU A 47 -5.97 -2.64 -3.00
N PHE A 48 -5.46 -2.45 -1.78
CA PHE A 48 -5.99 -3.14 -0.60
C PHE A 48 -7.25 -2.48 -0.08
N ILE A 49 -8.19 -3.30 0.39
CA ILE A 49 -9.54 -2.88 0.78
C ILE A 49 -9.81 -3.29 2.23
N LYS A 50 -10.06 -2.31 3.10
CA LYS A 50 -10.62 -2.55 4.43
C LYS A 50 -11.59 -1.45 4.83
N GLY A 51 -12.89 -1.76 4.81
CA GLY A 51 -13.93 -0.75 5.05
C GLY A 51 -13.80 0.43 4.09
N ARG A 52 -13.54 1.62 4.62
CA ARG A 52 -13.27 2.84 3.82
C ARG A 52 -11.79 3.07 3.52
N LEU A 53 -10.87 2.33 4.15
CA LEU A 53 -9.46 2.46 3.87
C LEU A 53 -9.13 1.81 2.53
N ARG A 54 -8.28 2.49 1.76
CA ARG A 54 -7.61 1.98 0.57
C ARG A 54 -6.12 2.23 0.68
N VAL A 55 -5.31 1.22 0.35
CA VAL A 55 -3.86 1.36 0.24
C VAL A 55 -3.45 0.92 -1.15
N PHE A 56 -2.77 1.81 -1.87
CA PHE A 56 -2.28 1.54 -3.22
C PHE A 56 -0.88 0.98 -3.13
N TRP A 57 -0.67 -0.16 -3.76
CA TRP A 57 0.59 -0.89 -3.66
C TRP A 57 0.93 -1.58 -4.98
N PHE A 58 2.19 -1.97 -5.12
CA PHE A 58 2.64 -2.87 -6.18
C PHE A 58 3.63 -3.88 -5.59
N TYR A 59 3.77 -5.01 -6.27
CA TYR A 59 4.69 -6.06 -5.86
C TYR A 59 5.97 -5.97 -6.66
N ASP A 60 7.09 -6.05 -5.96
CA ASP A 60 8.42 -6.12 -6.56
C ASP A 60 9.05 -7.49 -6.27
N GLU A 61 10.01 -7.87 -7.11
CA GLU A 61 10.77 -9.10 -6.98
C GLU A 61 11.46 -9.17 -5.60
N GLY A 62 11.59 -10.39 -5.08
CA GLY A 62 12.13 -10.60 -3.73
C GLY A 62 11.09 -10.49 -2.62
N ARG A 63 9.80 -10.54 -2.98
CA ARG A 63 8.66 -10.51 -2.05
C ARG A 63 8.47 -9.17 -1.33
N VAL A 64 8.70 -8.08 -2.06
CA VAL A 64 8.59 -6.72 -1.52
C VAL A 64 7.22 -6.13 -1.87
N VAL A 65 6.46 -5.75 -0.85
CA VAL A 65 5.21 -5.00 -1.00
C VAL A 65 5.51 -3.52 -0.87
N VAL A 66 5.45 -2.78 -1.98
CA VAL A 66 5.70 -1.33 -1.96
C VAL A 66 4.36 -0.59 -1.87
N CYS A 67 4.09 0.01 -0.70
CA CYS A 67 2.91 0.85 -0.48
C CYS A 67 3.22 2.29 -0.91
N THR A 68 2.48 2.81 -1.88
CA THR A 68 2.67 4.18 -2.37
C THR A 68 2.01 5.22 -1.46
N HIS A 69 0.73 5.02 -1.14
CA HIS A 69 -0.05 5.87 -0.24
C HIS A 69 -1.35 5.19 0.18
N GLY A 70 -1.94 5.71 1.26
CA GLY A 70 -3.27 5.33 1.72
C GLY A 70 -4.28 6.48 1.57
N ILE A 71 -5.56 6.13 1.40
CA ILE A 71 -6.67 7.09 1.42
C ILE A 71 -7.83 6.56 2.26
N VAL A 72 -8.60 7.49 2.84
CA VAL A 72 -9.93 7.20 3.37
C VAL A 72 -10.95 7.57 2.29
N LYS A 73 -11.57 6.55 1.70
CA LYS A 73 -12.52 6.70 0.60
C LYS A 73 -13.77 7.47 1.05
N LYS A 74 -14.03 8.59 0.37
CA LYS A 74 -15.19 9.47 0.62
C LYS A 74 -16.36 9.27 -0.35
N SER A 75 -16.13 8.62 -1.49
CA SER A 75 -17.14 8.39 -2.56
C SER A 75 -17.04 6.97 -3.11
N GLN A 76 -18.00 6.51 -3.92
CA GLN A 76 -18.01 5.14 -4.46
C GLN A 76 -16.87 4.82 -5.44
N LYS A 77 -16.34 5.81 -6.16
CA LYS A 77 -15.26 5.59 -7.14
C LYS A 77 -13.91 6.00 -6.57
N THR A 78 -12.88 5.22 -6.86
CA THR A 78 -11.50 5.58 -6.54
C THR A 78 -11.08 6.78 -7.41
N PRO A 79 -10.57 7.88 -6.82
CA PRO A 79 -10.17 9.05 -7.59
C PRO A 79 -9.06 8.72 -8.59
N LYS A 80 -9.22 9.12 -9.86
CA LYS A 80 -8.22 8.89 -10.91
C LYS A 80 -6.83 9.39 -10.53
N GLN A 81 -6.78 10.52 -9.83
CA GLN A 81 -5.53 11.13 -9.35
C GLN A 81 -4.75 10.24 -8.38
N ALA A 82 -5.44 9.47 -7.52
CA ALA A 82 -4.77 8.53 -6.61
C ALA A 82 -4.11 7.39 -7.39
N ILE A 83 -4.78 6.89 -8.43
CA ILE A 83 -4.22 5.84 -9.28
C ILE A 83 -3.00 6.37 -10.04
N GLU A 84 -3.09 7.58 -10.59
CA GLU A 84 -1.97 8.20 -11.31
C GLU A 84 -0.76 8.45 -10.40
N HIS A 85 -1.00 8.90 -9.17
CA HIS A 85 0.05 9.06 -8.16
C HIS A 85 0.74 7.73 -7.85
N ALA A 86 -0.02 6.62 -7.74
CA ALA A 86 0.55 5.30 -7.54
C ALA A 86 1.42 4.84 -8.72
N LYS A 87 1.01 5.14 -9.96
CA LYS A 87 1.81 4.84 -11.16
C LYS A 87 3.14 5.60 -11.16
N GLN A 88 3.09 6.91 -10.92
CA GLN A 88 4.29 7.75 -10.85
C GLN A 88 5.25 7.27 -9.77
N ALA A 89 4.74 6.93 -8.58
CA ALA A 89 5.55 6.37 -7.51
C ALA A 89 6.21 5.04 -7.91
N ARG A 90 5.49 4.15 -8.60
CA ARG A 90 6.03 2.89 -9.13
C ARG A 90 7.13 3.12 -10.15
N GLU A 91 6.94 4.05 -11.09
CA GLU A 91 7.95 4.40 -12.10
C GLU A 91 9.23 4.94 -11.46
N VAL A 92 9.10 5.88 -10.51
CA VAL A 92 10.22 6.44 -9.74
C VAL A 92 10.95 5.34 -8.98
N TYR A 93 10.23 4.45 -8.31
CA TYR A 93 10.81 3.33 -7.58
C TYR A 93 11.65 2.42 -8.49
N PHE A 94 11.09 1.96 -9.61
CA PHE A 94 11.83 1.06 -10.50
C PHE A 94 12.97 1.77 -11.24
N ALA A 95 12.84 3.07 -11.53
CA ALA A 95 13.96 3.85 -12.06
C ALA A 95 15.11 3.91 -11.06
N ALA A 96 14.82 4.23 -9.79
CA ALA A 96 15.80 4.25 -8.71
C ALA A 96 16.41 2.86 -8.46
N LYS A 97 15.60 1.78 -8.52
CA LYS A 97 16.08 0.40 -8.37
C LYS A 97 17.08 0.04 -9.45
N ARG A 98 16.76 0.34 -10.71
CA ARG A 98 17.62 0.04 -11.87
C ARG A 98 18.95 0.78 -11.85
N CYS A 99 18.99 2.01 -11.31
CA CYS A 99 20.24 2.77 -11.21
C CYS A 99 20.96 2.61 -9.87
N GLY A 100 20.49 1.75 -8.96
CA GLY A 100 21.08 1.54 -7.65
C GLY A 100 20.97 2.75 -6.71
N ALA A 101 20.01 3.65 -6.95
CA ALA A 101 19.79 4.86 -6.17
C ALA A 101 18.72 4.71 -5.07
N LEU A 102 18.15 3.51 -4.88
CA LEU A 102 17.23 3.26 -3.78
C LEU A 102 17.94 3.40 -2.43
N ARG A 103 17.37 4.24 -1.57
CA ARG A 103 17.73 4.33 -0.17
C ARG A 103 16.61 3.66 0.63
N ILE A 104 16.98 2.65 1.41
CA ILE A 104 16.07 1.99 2.33
C ILE A 104 16.36 2.59 3.71
N GLU A 105 15.33 3.18 4.30
CA GLU A 105 15.36 3.66 5.68
C GLU A 105 14.56 2.64 6.49
N GLU A 106 15.20 2.08 7.51
CA GLU A 106 14.53 1.24 8.50
C GLU A 106 13.90 2.20 9.52
N GLU A 107 12.57 2.15 9.65
CA GLU A 107 11.90 2.73 10.82
C GLU A 107 12.04 1.67 11.91
N ASP A 108 12.84 1.97 12.94
CA ASP A 108 12.93 1.13 14.14
C ASP A 108 11.52 1.03 14.75
N ASP A 109 10.94 -0.16 14.74
CA ASP A 109 9.75 -0.49 15.52
C ASP A 109 10.16 -0.50 17.00
N ASP A 110 10.38 0.69 17.59
CA ASP A 110 10.62 0.85 19.02
C ASP A 110 9.45 0.17 19.76
N GLU A 111 9.83 -0.78 20.62
CA GLU A 111 8.98 -1.80 21.22
C GLU A 111 7.64 -1.27 21.76
N ARG A 112 6.59 -2.02 21.42
CA ARG A 112 5.22 -1.86 21.88
C ARG A 112 5.06 -2.07 23.38
#